data_AF-A0A816RU87-F1
#
_entry.id   AF-A0A816RU87-F1
#
_cell.length_a   1.000
_cell.length_b   1.000
_cell.length_c   1.000
_cell.angle_alpha   90.00
_cell.angle_beta   90.00
_cell.angle_gamma   90.00
#
_symmetry.space_group_name_H-M   'P 1'
#
loop_
_entity.id
_entity.type
_entity.pdbx_description
1 polymer ?
#
loop_
_entity_poly.entity_id
_entity_poly.type
_entity_poly.pdbx_seq_one_letter_code
_entity_poly.pdbx_strand_id
1 'polypeptide(L)'
;PRHVFINIIQTSLARAVRYSSTFDAFNYERRCIKLMLLYNGYPSTFIENEFHKYFSDYISTSPFLPSIDNEKNFSQFRKKLSGQPTPRQSQVALSAATADIDNDPEADERKQTTESQTKLDTTITNYEGKLFVHYTHEKRFRVLKRDMHHVYEHIFESTPAMYTKLIVGNRNRRQATDELIHKRP
;
A
#
# COMPACT_ATOMS: atom_id res chain seq x y z
N PRO A 1 7.15 29.38 2.27
CA PRO A 1 7.32 28.20 3.17
C PRO A 1 7.16 26.88 2.39
N ARG A 2 8.22 26.07 2.30
CA ARG A 2 8.12 24.73 1.69
C ARG A 2 7.25 23.85 2.58
N HIS A 3 6.16 23.30 2.03
CA HIS A 3 5.28 22.40 2.78
C HIS A 3 6.00 21.08 3.07
N VAL A 4 6.12 20.76 4.35
CA VAL A 4 6.75 19.54 4.85
C VAL A 4 5.62 18.55 5.17
N PHE A 5 5.49 17.48 4.39
CA PHE A 5 4.51 16.43 4.66
C PHE A 5 5.00 15.53 5.80
N ILE A 6 4.48 15.73 7.01
CA ILE A 6 4.87 14.96 8.22
C ILE A 6 4.64 13.45 8.02
N ASN A 7 3.51 13.09 7.41
CA ASN A 7 3.11 11.68 7.25
C ASN A 7 4.03 10.88 6.31
N ILE A 8 4.81 11.55 5.45
CA ILE A 8 5.68 10.84 4.49
C ILE A 8 6.80 10.09 5.21
N ILE A 9 7.35 10.67 6.28
CA ILE A 9 8.47 10.10 7.03
C ILE A 9 8.00 8.85 7.77
N GLN A 10 6.91 8.97 8.53
CA GLN A 10 6.33 7.87 9.29
C GLN A 10 5.90 6.71 8.39
N THR A 11 5.25 7.01 7.26
CA THR A 11 4.81 5.99 6.30
C THR A 11 6.01 5.27 5.67
N SER A 12 7.06 6.02 5.30
CA SER A 12 8.26 5.45 4.69
C SER A 12 9.01 4.56 5.68
N LEU A 13 9.17 4.98 6.94
CA LEU A 13 9.82 4.18 7.98
C LEU A 13 9.00 2.93 8.32
N ALA A 14 7.68 3.04 8.48
CA ALA A 14 6.82 1.89 8.72
C ALA A 14 6.86 0.87 7.58
N ARG A 15 6.92 1.37 6.33
CA ARG A 15 7.12 0.53 5.15
C ARG A 15 8.46 -0.20 5.22
N ALA A 16 9.55 0.53 5.47
CA ALA A 16 10.89 -0.06 5.52
C ALA A 16 10.97 -1.21 6.53
N VAL A 17 10.40 -1.03 7.72
CA VAL A 17 10.37 -2.08 8.75
C VAL A 17 9.58 -3.32 8.32
N ARG A 18 8.44 -3.13 7.65
CA ARG A 18 7.58 -4.25 7.23
C ARG A 18 8.24 -5.10 6.14
N TYR A 19 8.85 -4.44 5.16
CA TYR A 19 9.37 -5.10 3.96
C TYR A 19 10.84 -5.53 4.06
N SER A 20 11.61 -4.95 4.97
CA SER A 20 12.99 -5.39 5.21
C SER A 20 13.01 -6.77 5.88
N SER A 21 13.73 -7.71 5.25
CA SER A 21 13.89 -9.08 5.74
C SER A 21 14.96 -9.20 6.83
N THR A 22 15.95 -8.30 6.81
CA THR A 22 17.07 -8.24 7.76
C THR A 22 17.24 -6.82 8.28
N PHE A 23 17.90 -6.70 9.42
CA PHE A 23 18.27 -5.42 10.03
C PHE A 23 19.19 -4.59 9.13
N ASP A 24 20.10 -5.24 8.39
CA ASP A 24 20.98 -4.55 7.44
C ASP A 24 20.20 -3.96 6.25
N ALA A 25 19.23 -4.71 5.71
CA ALA A 25 18.33 -4.21 4.67
C ALA A 25 17.51 -3.02 5.18
N PHE A 26 17.03 -3.10 6.42
CA PHE A 26 16.33 -1.99 7.07
C PHE A 26 17.22 -0.76 7.25
N ASN A 27 18.45 -0.93 7.71
CA ASN A 27 19.40 0.18 7.87
C ASN A 27 19.75 0.83 6.54
N TYR A 28 19.91 0.03 5.49
CA TYR A 28 20.11 0.53 4.14
C TYR A 28 18.90 1.38 3.69
N GLU A 29 17.69 0.86 3.81
CA GLU A 29 16.47 1.57 3.44
C GLU A 29 16.26 2.85 4.28
N ARG A 30 16.55 2.79 5.59
CA ARG A 30 16.54 3.94 6.49
C ARG A 30 17.47 5.07 6.01
N ARG A 31 18.69 4.72 5.56
CA ARG A 31 19.65 5.68 4.99
C ARG A 31 19.13 6.25 3.67
N CYS A 32 18.57 5.41 2.80
CA CYS A 32 17.97 5.86 1.53
C CYS A 32 16.82 6.83 1.75
N ILE A 33 15.93 6.56 2.71
CA ILE A 33 14.81 7.47 3.06
C ILE A 33 15.35 8.81 3.55
N LYS A 34 16.33 8.79 4.47
CA LYS A 34 16.95 10.02 4.99
C LYS A 34 17.58 10.84 3.86
N LEU A 35 18.32 10.19 2.98
CA LEU A 35 18.95 10.83 1.83
C LEU A 35 17.90 11.41 0.87
N MET A 36 16.84 10.66 0.57
CA MET A 36 15.72 11.12 -0.25
C MET A 36 15.06 12.38 0.33
N LEU A 37 14.83 12.44 1.64
CA LEU A 37 14.24 13.61 2.31
C LEU A 37 15.16 14.83 2.22
N LEU A 38 16.47 14.64 2.43
CA LEU A 38 17.47 15.70 2.27
C LEU A 38 17.50 16.24 0.83
N TYR A 39 17.48 15.37 -0.18
CA TYR A 39 17.41 15.78 -1.59
C TYR A 39 16.14 16.56 -1.92
N ASN A 40 15.02 16.21 -1.29
CA ASN A 40 13.77 16.96 -1.41
C ASN A 40 13.75 18.28 -0.59
N GLY A 41 14.87 18.65 0.02
CA GLY A 41 15.06 19.91 0.72
C GLY A 41 14.39 19.99 2.08
N TYR A 42 14.16 18.83 2.73
CA TYR A 42 13.71 18.79 4.12
C TYR A 42 14.87 19.20 5.05
N PRO A 43 14.65 20.04 6.07
CA PRO A 43 15.68 20.39 7.04
C PRO A 43 16.19 19.15 7.78
N SER A 44 17.51 19.02 7.93
CA SER A 44 18.12 17.86 8.61
C SER A 44 17.60 17.70 10.04
N THR A 45 17.53 18.79 10.81
CA THR A 45 17.01 18.80 12.18
C THR A 45 15.56 18.31 12.27
N PHE A 46 14.73 18.66 11.29
CA PHE A 46 13.36 18.16 11.20
C PHE A 46 13.33 16.65 10.94
N ILE A 47 14.15 16.16 10.01
CA ILE A 47 14.23 14.73 9.69
C ILE A 47 14.66 13.93 10.92
N GLU A 48 15.70 14.37 11.63
CA GLU A 48 16.15 13.69 12.85
C GLU A 48 15.07 13.66 13.92
N ASN A 49 14.37 14.78 14.14
CA ASN A 49 13.29 14.86 15.12
C ASN A 49 12.15 13.90 14.78
N GLU A 50 11.73 13.81 13.51
CA GLU A 50 10.67 12.89 13.09
C GLU A 50 11.11 11.43 13.14
N PHE A 51 12.37 11.13 12.80
CA PHE A 51 12.91 9.78 12.98
C PHE A 51 12.94 9.41 14.46
N HIS A 52 13.44 10.31 15.31
CA HIS A 52 13.48 10.10 16.76
C HIS A 52 12.08 9.89 17.32
N LYS A 53 11.11 10.71 16.93
CA LYS A 53 9.70 10.57 17.34
C LYS A 53 9.10 9.25 16.86
N TYR A 54 9.37 8.85 15.61
CA TYR A 54 8.88 7.59 15.10
C TYR A 54 9.42 6.41 15.90
N PHE A 55 10.70 6.43 16.27
CA PHE A 55 11.31 5.35 17.04
C PHE A 55 11.10 5.49 18.54
N SER A 56 10.76 6.66 19.09
CA SER A 56 10.59 6.85 20.54
C SER A 56 9.45 6.01 21.11
N ASP A 57 8.41 5.76 20.32
CA ASP A 57 7.28 4.91 20.71
C ASP A 57 7.67 3.42 20.80
N TYR A 58 8.84 3.06 20.26
CA TYR A 58 9.29 1.67 20.12
C TYR A 58 10.65 1.39 20.77
N ILE A 59 11.44 2.43 21.05
CA ILE A 59 12.61 2.38 21.91
C ILE A 59 12.09 2.28 23.33
N SER A 60 12.59 1.28 24.06
CA SER A 60 12.17 1.03 25.44
C SER A 60 12.39 2.29 26.30
N THR A 61 11.52 2.53 27.26
CA THR A 61 11.57 3.59 28.29
C THR A 61 12.85 3.61 29.15
N SER A 62 13.83 2.75 28.86
CA SER A 62 15.11 2.70 29.55
C SER A 62 16.11 3.62 28.86
N PRO A 63 16.76 4.55 29.58
CA PRO A 63 17.84 5.39 29.04
C PRO A 63 19.10 4.58 28.67
N PHE A 64 19.10 3.26 28.90
CA PHE A 64 20.22 2.35 28.64
C PHE A 64 19.92 1.30 27.55
N LEU A 65 18.70 1.27 26.98
CA LEU A 65 18.41 0.34 25.89
C LEU A 65 18.73 0.96 24.53
N PRO A 66 19.43 0.22 23.66
CA PRO A 66 19.94 0.79 22.43
C PRO A 66 18.79 1.11 21.48
N SER A 67 19.09 2.02 20.56
CA SER A 67 18.46 2.10 19.25
C SER A 67 18.26 0.68 18.67
N ILE A 68 17.40 0.51 17.65
CA ILE A 68 17.33 -0.78 16.95
C ILE A 68 18.74 -1.01 16.37
N ASP A 69 19.56 -1.78 17.08
CA ASP A 69 21.01 -1.91 16.83
C ASP A 69 21.39 -3.36 16.58
N ASN A 70 20.43 -4.29 16.68
CA ASN A 70 20.64 -5.71 16.41
C ASN A 70 19.41 -6.35 15.75
N GLU A 71 19.66 -7.48 15.08
CA GLU A 71 18.66 -8.27 14.36
C GLU A 71 17.50 -8.75 15.26
N LYS A 72 17.82 -9.08 16.52
CA LYS A 72 16.84 -9.60 17.48
C LYS A 72 15.79 -8.55 17.86
N ASN A 73 16.24 -7.32 18.14
CA ASN A 73 15.39 -6.17 18.46
C ASN A 73 14.58 -5.77 17.22
N PHE A 74 15.21 -5.76 16.04
CA PHE A 74 14.52 -5.50 14.78
C PHE A 74 13.41 -6.52 14.52
N SER A 75 13.68 -7.81 14.70
CA SER A 75 12.69 -8.87 14.52
C SER A 75 11.49 -8.73 15.46
N GLN A 76 11.73 -8.38 16.72
CA GLN A 76 10.65 -8.11 17.69
C GLN A 76 9.82 -6.89 17.30
N PHE A 77 10.48 -5.82 16.88
CA PHE A 77 9.85 -4.60 16.41
C PHE A 77 8.99 -4.85 15.16
N ARG A 78 9.52 -5.58 14.18
CA ARG A 78 8.81 -5.99 12.97
C ARG A 78 7.59 -6.83 13.30
N LYS A 79 7.68 -7.80 14.22
CA LYS A 79 6.52 -8.59 14.67
C LYS A 79 5.41 -7.72 15.25
N LYS A 80 5.75 -6.75 16.11
CA LYS A 80 4.77 -5.80 16.66
C LYS A 80 4.08 -4.98 15.57
N LEU A 81 4.83 -4.49 14.59
CA LEU A 81 4.30 -3.70 13.47
C LEU A 81 3.49 -4.52 12.47
N SER A 82 3.87 -5.76 12.20
CA SER A 82 3.15 -6.65 11.28
C SER A 82 1.75 -6.98 11.76
N GLY A 83 1.53 -7.02 13.08
CA GLY A 83 0.19 -7.22 13.66
C GLY A 83 -0.72 -6.00 13.56
N GLN A 84 -0.18 -4.81 13.27
CA GLN A 84 -0.99 -3.60 13.12
C GLN A 84 -1.51 -3.48 11.67
N PRO A 85 -2.82 -3.23 11.47
CA PRO A 85 -3.34 -2.95 10.15
C PRO A 85 -2.69 -1.69 9.59
N THR A 86 -2.33 -1.72 8.30
CA THR A 86 -1.90 -0.50 7.60
C THR A 86 -3.04 0.52 7.56
N PRO A 87 -2.78 1.83 7.43
CA PRO A 87 -3.84 2.84 7.34
C PRO A 87 -4.92 2.50 6.30
N ARG A 88 -4.51 1.93 5.17
CA ARG A 88 -5.42 1.45 4.13
C ARG A 88 -6.26 0.25 4.59
N GLN A 89 -5.67 -0.72 5.29
CA GLN A 89 -6.41 -1.84 5.86
C GLN A 89 -7.38 -1.38 6.94
N SER A 90 -6.97 -0.44 7.80
CA SER A 90 -7.85 0.16 8.80
C SER A 90 -9.03 0.89 8.15
N GLN A 91 -8.78 1.65 7.08
CA GLN A 91 -9.83 2.33 6.34
C GLN A 91 -10.81 1.33 5.70
N VAL A 92 -10.31 0.25 5.09
CA VAL A 92 -11.16 -0.82 4.52
C VAL A 92 -11.97 -1.52 5.61
N ALA A 93 -11.37 -1.82 6.76
CA ALA A 93 -12.06 -2.44 7.88
C ALA A 93 -13.16 -1.52 8.46
N LEU A 94 -12.88 -0.21 8.57
CA LEU A 94 -13.87 0.78 8.97
C LEU A 94 -15.01 0.86 7.96
N SER A 95 -14.72 0.95 6.66
CA SER A 95 -15.74 0.99 5.62
C SER A 95 -16.60 -0.28 5.59
N ALA A 96 -16.01 -1.45 5.83
CA ALA A 96 -16.75 -2.70 5.95
C ALA A 96 -17.67 -2.69 7.19
N ALA A 97 -17.15 -2.28 8.35
CA ALA A 97 -17.95 -2.17 9.56
C ALA A 97 -19.10 -1.16 9.45
N THR A 98 -18.90 -0.03 8.76
CA THR A 98 -19.98 0.94 8.50
C THR A 98 -21.04 0.37 7.54
N ALA A 99 -20.63 -0.38 6.52
CA ALA A 99 -21.57 -1.04 5.61
C ALA A 99 -22.39 -2.14 6.29
N ASP A 100 -21.84 -2.81 7.31
CA ASP A 100 -22.60 -3.79 8.11
C ASP A 100 -23.66 -3.10 9.00
N ILE A 101 -23.37 -1.90 9.52
CA ILE A 101 -24.33 -1.10 10.31
C ILE A 101 -25.46 -0.55 9.43
N ASP A 102 -25.16 -0.12 8.20
CA ASP A 102 -26.18 0.36 7.24
C ASP A 102 -27.06 -0.77 6.67
N ASN A 103 -26.68 -2.04 6.90
CA ASN A 103 -27.49 -3.22 6.56
C ASN A 103 -28.23 -3.81 7.77
N ASP A 104 -28.25 -3.13 8.92
CA ASP A 104 -28.99 -3.56 10.10
C ASP A 104 -30.48 -3.15 10.00
N PRO A 105 -31.41 -4.10 9.80
CA PRO A 105 -32.80 -3.81 9.49
C PRO A 105 -33.66 -3.84 10.78
N GLU A 106 -33.27 -3.11 11.81
CA GLU A 106 -34.12 -2.88 13.00
C GLU A 106 -34.27 -1.38 13.31
N ALA A 107 -34.91 -0.68 12.37
CA ALA A 107 -35.80 0.44 12.67
C ALA A 107 -37.10 0.30 11.86
N ASP A 108 -37.77 -0.86 11.96
CA ASP A 108 -39.21 -0.91 12.27
C ASP A 108 -39.75 -2.35 12.22
N GLU A 109 -40.37 -2.72 13.33
CA GLU A 109 -41.46 -3.70 13.49
C GLU A 109 -41.33 -5.13 12.92
N ARG A 110 -41.06 -6.07 13.84
CA ARG A 110 -41.68 -7.40 13.97
C ARG A 110 -42.67 -7.80 12.84
N LYS A 111 -42.24 -8.70 11.93
CA LYS A 111 -42.91 -9.99 11.62
C LYS A 111 -42.33 -10.64 10.35
N GLN A 112 -42.19 -11.96 10.46
CA GLN A 112 -42.25 -12.98 9.41
C GLN A 112 -41.06 -13.15 8.46
N THR A 113 -40.23 -14.12 8.84
CA THR A 113 -39.88 -15.30 8.04
C THR A 113 -40.28 -15.24 6.56
N THR A 114 -39.30 -15.10 5.67
CA THR A 114 -39.17 -15.99 4.52
C THR A 114 -37.70 -16.09 4.15
N GLU A 115 -37.18 -17.31 4.20
CA GLU A 115 -35.89 -17.68 3.65
C GLU A 115 -35.79 -17.21 2.20
N SER A 116 -34.71 -16.49 1.87
CA SER A 116 -34.23 -16.42 0.50
C SER A 116 -32.72 -16.46 0.51
N GLN A 117 -32.25 -17.69 0.31
CA GLN A 117 -30.89 -18.05 -0.06
C GLN A 117 -30.40 -17.07 -1.15
N THR A 118 -29.53 -16.14 -0.78
CA THR A 118 -28.74 -15.42 -1.78
C THR A 118 -27.37 -16.06 -1.79
N LYS A 119 -27.13 -16.81 -2.86
CA LYS A 119 -25.90 -17.55 -3.16
C LYS A 119 -24.68 -16.68 -2.90
N LEU A 120 -23.85 -17.12 -1.95
CA LEU A 120 -22.42 -16.83 -1.95
C LEU A 120 -21.84 -17.46 -3.23
N ASP A 121 -21.90 -16.74 -4.34
CA ASP A 121 -21.01 -17.00 -5.48
C ASP A 121 -19.60 -16.62 -5.01
N THR A 122 -18.99 -17.58 -4.32
CA THR A 122 -17.56 -17.63 -4.11
C THR A 122 -16.95 -17.91 -5.48
N THR A 123 -16.86 -16.88 -6.34
CA THR A 123 -16.04 -16.97 -7.53
C THR A 123 -14.60 -17.08 -7.05
N ILE A 124 -14.14 -18.31 -6.91
CA ILE A 124 -12.72 -18.66 -6.83
C ILE A 124 -12.11 -18.07 -8.10
N THR A 125 -11.58 -16.86 -8.00
CA THR A 125 -10.96 -16.18 -9.12
C THR A 125 -9.65 -16.92 -9.36
N ASN A 126 -9.67 -17.84 -10.32
CA ASN A 126 -8.49 -18.60 -10.70
C ASN A 126 -7.49 -17.60 -11.35
N TYR A 127 -6.54 -17.13 -10.55
CA TYR A 127 -5.46 -16.21 -10.94
C TYR A 127 -4.28 -16.93 -11.60
N GLU A 128 -4.29 -18.26 -11.56
CA GLU A 128 -3.22 -19.07 -12.14
C GLU A 128 -3.17 -18.86 -13.66
N GLY A 129 -1.96 -18.65 -14.19
CA GLY A 129 -1.74 -18.41 -15.62
C GLY A 129 -2.25 -17.06 -16.14
N LYS A 130 -2.40 -16.02 -15.30
CA LYS A 130 -2.77 -14.66 -15.74
C LYS A 130 -1.75 -13.62 -15.29
N LEU A 131 -1.36 -12.73 -16.20
CA LEU A 131 -0.52 -11.58 -15.93
C LEU A 131 -1.36 -10.30 -16.03
N PHE A 132 -1.46 -9.54 -14.94
CA PHE A 132 -2.24 -8.30 -14.91
C PHE A 132 -1.34 -7.08 -15.01
N VAL A 133 -1.48 -6.32 -16.09
CA VAL A 133 -0.79 -5.04 -16.28
C VAL A 133 -1.81 -3.92 -16.19
N HIS A 134 -1.54 -2.97 -15.31
CA HIS A 134 -2.36 -1.78 -15.16
C HIS A 134 -1.58 -0.55 -15.58
N TYR A 135 -2.18 0.27 -16.44
CA TYR A 135 -1.59 1.55 -16.84
C TYR A 135 -2.56 2.71 -16.59
N THR A 136 -2.00 3.89 -16.35
CA THR A 136 -2.76 5.14 -16.27
C THR A 136 -3.01 5.63 -17.69
N HIS A 137 -4.26 5.80 -18.08
CA HIS A 137 -4.55 6.22 -19.45
C HIS A 137 -4.29 7.70 -19.65
N GLU A 138 -3.41 7.98 -20.59
CA GLU A 138 -3.23 9.29 -21.18
C GLU A 138 -3.85 9.31 -22.57
N LYS A 139 -4.47 10.43 -22.97
CA LYS A 139 -5.10 10.58 -24.31
C LYS A 139 -4.12 10.30 -25.46
N ARG A 140 -2.82 10.51 -25.23
CA ARG A 140 -1.74 10.27 -26.21
C ARG A 140 -1.44 8.78 -26.41
N PHE A 141 -1.85 7.93 -25.47
CA PHE A 141 -1.53 6.51 -25.43
C PHE A 141 -2.77 5.62 -25.68
N ARG A 142 -3.68 6.06 -26.55
CA ARG A 142 -4.89 5.28 -26.91
C ARG A 142 -4.57 3.89 -27.45
N VAL A 143 -3.46 3.76 -28.18
CA VAL A 143 -2.99 2.51 -28.79
C VAL A 143 -2.16 1.64 -27.85
N LEU A 144 -1.72 2.18 -26.70
CA LEU A 144 -0.75 1.52 -25.82
C LEU A 144 -1.22 0.15 -25.32
N LYS A 145 -2.52 0.00 -25.06
CA LYS A 145 -3.09 -1.32 -24.69
C LYS A 145 -2.82 -2.36 -25.77
N ARG A 146 -3.09 -2.00 -27.04
CA ARG A 146 -2.87 -2.88 -28.19
C ARG A 146 -1.38 -3.16 -28.36
N ASP A 147 -0.55 -2.13 -28.23
CA ASP A 147 0.89 -2.24 -28.40
C ASP A 147 1.50 -3.16 -27.32
N MET A 148 1.02 -3.08 -26.07
CA MET A 148 1.42 -4.01 -24.99
C MET A 148 1.07 -5.46 -25.32
N HIS A 149 -0.10 -5.72 -25.91
CA HIS A 149 -0.47 -7.06 -26.35
C HIS A 149 0.43 -7.55 -27.49
N HIS A 150 0.69 -6.71 -28.51
CA HIS A 150 1.59 -7.07 -29.60
C HIS A 150 3.02 -7.35 -29.13
N VAL A 151 3.56 -6.51 -28.25
CA VAL A 151 4.89 -6.70 -27.68
C VAL A 151 4.94 -8.00 -26.88
N TYR A 152 3.90 -8.30 -26.09
CA TYR A 152 3.82 -9.52 -25.32
C TYR A 152 3.78 -10.76 -26.21
N GLU A 153 2.89 -10.80 -27.20
CA GLU A 153 2.79 -11.91 -28.15
C GLU A 153 4.09 -12.11 -28.90
N HIS A 154 4.70 -11.04 -29.42
CA HIS A 154 5.92 -11.13 -30.21
C HIS A 154 7.15 -11.58 -29.40
N ILE A 155 7.33 -11.06 -28.18
CA ILE A 155 8.49 -11.41 -27.35
C ILE A 155 8.36 -12.81 -26.77
N PHE A 156 7.14 -13.20 -26.38
CA PHE A 156 6.92 -14.44 -25.64
C PHE A 156 6.43 -15.60 -26.49
N GLU A 157 6.25 -15.42 -27.81
CA GLU A 157 5.69 -16.41 -28.76
C GLU A 157 6.27 -17.82 -28.58
N SER A 158 7.60 -17.92 -28.42
CA SER A 158 8.33 -19.19 -28.30
C SER A 158 8.67 -19.59 -26.86
N THR A 159 8.07 -18.94 -25.86
CA THR A 159 8.40 -19.15 -24.45
C THR A 159 7.21 -19.75 -23.69
N PRO A 160 7.44 -20.44 -22.56
CA PRO A 160 6.35 -20.89 -21.68
C PRO A 160 5.48 -19.73 -21.16
N ALA A 161 5.97 -18.50 -21.20
CA ALA A 161 5.17 -17.32 -20.83
C ALA A 161 3.98 -17.11 -21.78
N MET A 162 3.99 -17.65 -23.01
CA MET A 162 2.86 -17.58 -23.94
C MET A 162 1.57 -18.20 -23.37
N TYR A 163 1.70 -19.20 -22.48
CA TYR A 163 0.55 -19.82 -21.82
C TYR A 163 -0.07 -18.92 -20.74
N THR A 164 0.63 -17.85 -20.34
CA THR A 164 0.11 -16.86 -19.40
C THR A 164 -0.72 -15.83 -20.15
N LYS A 165 -2.00 -15.68 -19.77
CA LYS A 165 -2.89 -14.69 -20.37
C LYS A 165 -2.57 -13.29 -19.85
N LEU A 166 -2.05 -12.43 -20.72
CA LEU A 166 -1.90 -11.00 -20.42
C LEU A 166 -3.28 -10.32 -20.38
N ILE A 167 -3.56 -9.61 -19.28
CA ILE A 167 -4.75 -8.78 -19.09
C ILE A 167 -4.27 -7.36 -18.84
N VAL A 168 -4.48 -6.49 -19.83
CA VAL A 168 -4.13 -5.06 -19.72
C VAL A 168 -5.38 -4.25 -19.34
N GLY A 169 -5.37 -3.72 -18.12
CA GLY A 169 -6.40 -2.86 -17.55
C GLY A 169 -6.00 -1.39 -17.54
N ASN A 170 -6.96 -0.51 -17.74
CA ASN A 170 -6.78 0.93 -17.56
C ASN A 170 -7.22 1.33 -16.15
N ARG A 171 -6.35 2.03 -15.41
CA ARG A 171 -6.69 2.69 -14.14
C ARG A 171 -7.26 4.09 -14.37
N ASN A 172 -8.33 4.20 -15.15
CA ASN A 172 -9.12 5.43 -15.19
C ASN A 172 -10.26 5.31 -14.18
N ARG A 173 -9.97 5.67 -12.92
CA ARG A 173 -11.04 6.05 -11.99
C ARG A 173 -11.68 7.33 -12.53
N ARG A 174 -12.99 7.32 -12.78
CA ARG A 174 -13.74 8.53 -13.18
C ARG A 174 -13.63 9.70 -12.18
N GLN A 175 -13.25 9.41 -10.93
CA GLN A 175 -13.02 10.39 -9.87
C GLN A 175 -11.53 10.69 -9.59
N ALA A 176 -10.58 10.12 -10.35
CA ALA A 176 -9.15 10.44 -10.17
C ALA A 176 -8.76 11.80 -10.78
N THR A 177 -9.71 12.56 -11.34
CA THR A 177 -9.49 13.96 -11.72
C THR A 177 -9.09 14.82 -10.53
N ASP A 178 -9.51 14.46 -9.31
CA ASP A 178 -9.17 15.22 -8.10
C ASP A 178 -7.81 14.79 -7.49
N GLU A 179 -7.26 13.64 -7.92
CA GLU A 179 -5.97 13.14 -7.42
C GLU A 179 -4.77 13.58 -8.29
N LEU A 180 -5.02 14.09 -9.50
CA LEU A 180 -3.96 14.52 -10.44
C LEU A 180 -3.88 16.04 -10.69
N ILE A 181 -4.67 16.85 -9.96
CA ILE A 181 -4.53 18.31 -9.94
C ILE A 181 -3.97 18.76 -8.59
N HIS A 182 -2.73 18.36 -8.32
CA HIS A 182 -1.80 19.26 -7.64
C HIS A 182 -0.61 19.53 -8.57
N LYS A 183 -0.90 20.01 -9.80
CA LYS A 183 -0.01 21.02 -10.39
C LYS A 183 -0.18 22.27 -9.52
N ARG A 184 0.78 22.54 -8.63
CA ARG A 184 0.80 23.81 -7.91
C ARG A 184 1.34 24.92 -8.84
N PRO A 185 0.86 26.16 -8.67
CA PRO A 185 1.44 27.37 -9.26
C PRO A 185 2.88 27.60 -8.79
#